data_AF-A0A134CAR8-F1
#
_entry.id   AF-A0A134CAR8-F1
#
_cell.length_a   1.000
_cell.length_b   1.000
_cell.length_c   1.000
_cell.angle_alpha   90.00
_cell.angle_beta   90.00
_cell.angle_gamma   90.00
#
_symmetry.space_group_name_H-M   'P 1'
#
loop_
_entity.id
_entity.type
_entity.pdbx_description
1 polymer ?
#
loop_
_entity_poly.entity_id
_entity_poly.type
_entity_poly.pdbx_seq_one_letter_code
_entity_poly.pdbx_strand_id
1 'polypeptide(L)' 'MLIQRKEDIMNLYTVREASELYFNKNISVSHIYNLIRSKSLNCIYIGHKILIPEEALENYCKANFNIKQENL' A
#
# COMPACT_ATOMS: atom_id res chain seq x y z
N MET A 1 -12.30 -19.60 27.84
CA MET A 1 -11.38 -19.05 26.83
C MET A 1 -12.04 -17.83 26.21
N LEU A 2 -11.58 -16.64 26.54
CA LEU A 2 -12.02 -15.41 25.87
C LEU A 2 -11.23 -15.34 24.55
N ILE A 3 -11.91 -15.55 23.43
CA ILE A 3 -11.35 -15.24 22.12
C ILE A 3 -11.29 -13.72 22.05
N GLN A 4 -10.13 -13.14 22.34
CA GLN A 4 -9.81 -11.77 21.97
C GLN A 4 -9.87 -11.74 20.43
N ARG A 5 -11.00 -11.32 19.87
CA ARG A 5 -11.04 -10.85 18.49
C ARG A 5 -10.16 -9.62 18.45
N LYS A 6 -8.89 -9.81 18.08
CA LYS A 6 -8.01 -8.73 17.68
C LYS A 6 -8.69 -8.11 16.47
N GLU A 7 -9.34 -6.97 16.64
CA GLU A 7 -9.74 -6.18 15.48
C GLU A 7 -8.43 -5.83 14.77
N ASP A 8 -8.16 -6.47 13.63
CA ASP A 8 -7.07 -6.05 12.76
C ASP A 8 -7.48 -4.67 12.24
N ILE A 9 -6.99 -3.63 12.93
CA ILE A 9 -7.18 -2.25 12.52
C ILE A 9 -6.48 -2.11 11.17
N MET A 10 -7.27 -2.13 10.11
CA MET A 10 -6.79 -1.97 8.75
C MET A 10 -6.31 -0.53 8.57
N ASN A 11 -5.00 -0.34 8.54
CA ASN A 11 -4.42 0.97 8.28
C ASN A 11 -4.72 1.40 6.85
N LEU A 12 -5.24 2.62 6.71
CA LEU A 12 -5.59 3.25 5.44
C LEU A 12 -4.71 4.47 5.25
N TYR A 13 -4.05 4.55 4.11
CA TYR A 13 -3.18 5.66 3.75
C TYR A 13 -3.78 6.44 2.59
N THR A 14 -3.80 7.76 2.66
CA THR A 14 -3.92 8.58 1.45
C THR A 14 -2.70 8.35 0.55
N VAL A 15 -2.80 8.73 -0.73
CA VAL A 15 -1.66 8.65 -1.66
C VAL A 15 -0.43 9.39 -1.12
N ARG A 16 -0.65 10.53 -0.46
CA ARG A 16 0.43 11.32 0.15
C ARG A 16 1.06 10.60 1.34
N GLU A 17 0.24 10.06 2.23
CA GLU A 17 0.75 9.31 3.40
C GLU A 17 1.44 8.01 2.99
N ALA A 18 0.98 7.33 1.94
CA ALA A 18 1.67 6.16 1.41
C ALA A 18 3.08 6.54 0.91
N SER A 19 3.22 7.69 0.24
CA SER A 19 4.53 8.20 -0.18
C SER A 19 5.41 8.61 1.01
N GLU A 20 4.88 9.44 1.92
CA GLU A 20 5.65 10.07 2.99
C GLU A 20 5.92 9.13 4.18
N LEU A 21 4.93 8.34 4.59
CA LEU A 21 4.98 7.49 5.79
C LEU A 21 5.36 6.04 5.45
N TYR A 22 4.65 5.40 4.52
CA TYR A 22 4.89 3.98 4.21
C TYR A 22 6.19 3.77 3.43
N PHE A 23 6.38 4.51 2.33
CA PHE A 23 7.58 4.41 1.50
C PHE A 23 8.72 5.34 1.96
N ASN A 24 8.54 6.11 3.04
CA ASN A 24 9.53 7.06 3.56
C ASN A 24 10.13 7.96 2.46
N LYS A 25 9.28 8.53 1.59
CA LYS A 25 9.61 9.37 0.42
C LYS A 25 10.43 8.69 -0.69
N ASN A 26 10.66 7.38 -0.63
CA ASN A 26 11.36 6.65 -1.70
C ASN A 26 10.51 6.45 -2.96
N ILE A 27 9.18 6.53 -2.84
CA ILE A 27 8.25 6.47 -3.98
C ILE A 27 7.48 7.78 -4.05
N SER A 28 7.45 8.41 -5.23
CA SER A 28 6.75 9.68 -5.43
C SER A 28 5.24 9.49 -5.48
N VAL A 29 4.50 10.50 -5.01
CA VAL A 29 3.03 10.56 -5.08
C VAL A 29 2.52 10.31 -6.51
N SER A 30 3.16 10.90 -7.52
CA SER A 30 2.81 10.71 -8.94
C SER A 30 2.98 9.26 -9.38
N HIS A 31 4.02 8.57 -8.91
CA HIS A 31 4.21 7.15 -9.20
C HIS A 31 3.08 6.32 -8.59
N ILE A 32 2.67 6.60 -7.35
CA ILE A 32 1.56 5.89 -6.71
C ILE A 32 0.23 6.12 -7.47
N TYR A 33 -0.06 7.35 -7.91
CA TYR A 33 -1.22 7.61 -8.77
C TYR A 33 -1.18 6.81 -10.08
N ASN A 34 0.01 6.67 -10.68
CA ASN A 34 0.16 5.85 -11.88
C ASN A 34 -0.12 4.37 -11.60
N LEU A 35 0.35 3.83 -10.46
CA LEU A 35 0.08 2.44 -10.05
C LEU A 35 -1.41 2.18 -9.82
N ILE A 36 -2.11 3.15 -9.21
CA ILE A 36 -3.57 3.10 -9.04
C ILE A 36 -4.26 3.11 -10.41
N ARG A 37 -3.85 4.02 -11.30
CA ARG A 37 -4.42 4.16 -12.64
C ARG A 37 -4.19 2.92 -13.51
N SER A 38 -3.04 2.26 -13.37
CA SER A 38 -2.71 1.00 -14.07
C SER A 38 -3.36 -0.23 -13.44
N LYS A 39 -4.15 -0.06 -12.37
CA LYS A 39 -4.74 -1.15 -11.57
C LYS A 39 -3.69 -2.11 -10.97
N SER A 40 -2.46 -1.64 -10.82
CA SER A 40 -1.36 -2.40 -10.19
C SER A 40 -1.35 -2.27 -8.67
N LEU A 41 -2.13 -1.33 -8.12
CA LEU A 41 -2.29 -1.11 -6.69
C LEU A 41 -3.79 -0.94 -6.36
N ASN A 42 -4.29 -1.80 -5.47
CA ASN A 42 -5.68 -1.72 -5.00
C ASN A 42 -5.89 -0.49 -4.11
N CYS A 43 -7.04 0.15 -4.26
CA CYS A 43 -7.42 1.32 -3.46
C CYS A 43 -8.95 1.41 -3.29
N ILE A 44 -9.36 2.23 -2.34
CA ILE A 44 -10.74 2.55 -2.00
C ILE A 44 -10.99 4.01 -2.36
N TYR A 45 -12.02 4.25 -3.18
CA TYR A 45 -12.47 5.58 -3.53
C TYR A 45 -13.59 6.02 -2.57
N ILE A 46 -13.38 7.13 -1.86
CA ILE A 46 -14.39 7.77 -1.00
C ILE A 46 -14.62 9.19 -1.52
N GLY A 47 -15.62 9.34 -2.40
CA GLY A 47 -15.82 10.56 -3.16
C GLY A 47 -14.59 10.90 -4.01
N HIS A 48 -13.98 12.06 -3.77
CA HIS A 48 -12.75 12.48 -4.44
C HIS A 48 -11.46 12.03 -3.75
N LYS A 49 -11.57 11.32 -2.62
CA LYS A 49 -10.41 10.83 -1.87
C LYS A 49 -10.06 9.40 -2.30
N ILE A 50 -8.75 9.14 -2.34
CA ILE A 50 -8.21 7.80 -2.55
C ILE A 50 -7.55 7.36 -1.25
N LEU A 51 -7.98 6.21 -0.73
CA LEU A 51 -7.36 5.52 0.39
C LEU A 51 -6.77 4.20 -0.09
N ILE A 52 -5.59 3.88 0.39
CA ILE A 52 -4.82 2.71 0.01
C ILE A 52 -4.66 1.87 1.29
N PRO A 53 -5.22 0.65 1.32
CA PRO A 53 -4.97 -0.28 2.41
C PRO A 53 -3.48 -0.62 2.53
N GLU A 54 -2.98 -0.75 3.76
CA GLU A 54 -1.62 -1.23 4.01
C GLU A 54 -1.34 -2.56 3.32
N GLU A 55 -2.29 -3.49 3.36
CA GLU A 55 -2.19 -4.80 2.70
C GLU A 55 -1.93 -4.66 1.18
N ALA A 56 -2.54 -3.68 0.53
CA ALA A 56 -2.33 -3.45 -0.90
C ALA A 56 -0.90 -2.99 -1.18
N LEU A 57 -0.34 -2.15 -0.31
CA LEU A 57 1.05 -1.69 -0.39
C LEU A 57 2.02 -2.84 -0.12
N GLU A 58 1.75 -3.67 0.89
CA GLU A 58 2.55 -4.87 1.17
C GLU A 58 2.55 -5.85 0.00
N ASN A 59 1.37 -6.13 -0.56
CA ASN A 59 1.23 -7.05 -1.68
C ASN A 59 1.96 -6.51 -2.91
N TYR A 60 1.90 -5.20 -3.16
CA TYR A 60 2.70 -4.55 -4.18
C TYR A 60 4.20 -4.73 -3.93
N CYS A 61 4.68 -4.48 -2.70
CA CYS A 61 6.08 -4.70 -2.34
C CYS A 61 6.49 -6.16 -2.56
N LYS A 62 5.72 -7.13 -2.06
CA LYS A 62 6.00 -8.57 -2.22
C LYS A 62 6.10 -8.96 -3.71
N ALA A 63 5.19 -8.46 -4.55
CA ALA A 63 5.18 -8.75 -5.97
C ALA A 63 6.40 -8.17 -6.72
N ASN A 64 6.95 -7.04 -6.27
CA ASN A 64 8.03 -6.33 -6.97
C ASN A 64 9.42 -6.55 -6.34
N PHE A 65 9.52 -6.89 -5.05
CA PHE A 65 10.79 -7.15 -4.36
C PHE A 65 11.30 -8.58 -4.56
N ASN A 66 10.47 -9.53 -4.99
CA ASN A 66 10.89 -10.91 -5.22
C ASN A 66 11.76 -11.11 -6.49
N ILE A 67 12.28 -10.02 -7.07
CA ILE A 67 13.12 -10.02 -8.28
C ILE A 67 14.63 -9.85 -7.93
N LYS A 68 15.01 -9.67 -6.66
CA LYS A 68 16.42 -9.44 -6.24
C LYS A 68 16.96 -10.34 -5.12
N GLN A 69 16.52 -11.59 -5.01
CA GLN A 69 17.19 -12.58 -4.15
C GLN A 69 17.72 -13.83 -4.89
N GLU A 70 17.87 -13.77 -6.21
CA GLU A 70 18.76 -14.68 -6.93
C GLU A 70 19.95 -13.88 -7.47
N ASN A 71 21.02 -13.86 -6.68
CA ASN A 71 22.44 -13.76 -7.04
C ASN A 71 23.18 -13.28 -5.78
N LEU A 72 23.34 -14.24 -4.85
CA LEU A 72 24.38 -14.20 -3.82
C LEU A 72 25.72 -14.57 -4.48
#